data_AF-A0AAE0MF13-F1
#
_entry.id   AF-A0AAE0MF13-F1
#
_cell.length_a   1.000
_cell.length_b   1.000
_cell.length_c   1.000
_cell.angle_alpha   90.00
_cell.angle_beta   90.00
_cell.angle_gamma   90.00
#
_symmetry.space_group_name_H-M   'P 1'
#
loop_
_entity.id
_entity.type
_entity.pdbx_description
1 polymer ?
#
loop_
_entity_poly.entity_id
_entity_poly.type
_entity_poly.pdbx_seq_one_letter_code
_entity_poly.pdbx_strand_id
1 'polypeptide(L)'
;MSRQTSEPRRRVPVDLSTTASATSNMKRKHLSRHRQQPQSLFLRFRRFATRHTSTVPFILLLGFLGLYATNPTPSNPVHRFIFLSYRLPPSHVPSTTNQPAQYGKGPWDFAFVSFYMILLSFTREFTMQELLRPLALHFNIKSPAKQARFMEQMYTAIYFAVTAPAGLYVLSRTPVWFFNTRGMYETYPNKAHEGAFKFYYLFQAAYWAQQTLVMVLGLEKPRKDFRELVAHHVVTLSLIFLSYRCHFEYMGIAVYLTHDISDFFLATSKSLKYIDSPLADPYFGMFVFIWIYLRHYLNLRIIFSLFTEYKTVGPYELNWEREEYKGWLANVITLVLLVSLQVLNLYWLFCILRVIYGFARHGVTKDDRSDDDGEGEGGEEGQDKTD
;
A
#
# COMPACT_ATOMS: atom_id res chain seq x y z
N MET A 1 -92.59 0.82 -4.14
CA MET A 1 -91.30 1.13 -4.79
C MET A 1 -90.18 0.46 -4.00
N SER A 2 -89.31 -0.30 -4.70
CA SER A 2 -88.05 -0.96 -4.31
C SER A 2 -87.99 -1.80 -3.03
N ARG A 3 -87.91 -3.13 -3.13
CA ARG A 3 -86.71 -3.98 -3.34
C ARG A 3 -85.90 -4.21 -2.05
N GLN A 4 -86.00 -5.42 -1.50
CA GLN A 4 -84.82 -6.23 -1.14
C GLN A 4 -85.21 -7.70 -0.96
N THR A 5 -84.57 -8.54 -1.77
CA THR A 5 -84.58 -10.00 -1.70
C THR A 5 -83.41 -10.49 -0.85
N SER A 6 -83.70 -11.51 -0.05
CA SER A 6 -82.84 -12.53 0.57
C SER A 6 -81.74 -13.05 -0.40
N GLU A 7 -80.59 -13.64 -0.04
CA GLU A 7 -80.27 -14.66 0.98
C GLU A 7 -78.71 -14.99 0.90
N PRO A 8 -78.10 -16.10 1.42
CA PRO A 8 -77.36 -16.13 2.70
C PRO A 8 -75.88 -16.64 2.71
N ARG A 9 -75.20 -16.30 3.82
CA ARG A 9 -74.39 -17.10 4.79
C ARG A 9 -73.39 -18.19 4.30
N ARG A 10 -72.11 -18.06 4.73
CA ARG A 10 -71.19 -19.20 4.99
C ARG A 10 -70.44 -19.05 6.33
N ARG A 11 -70.04 -20.21 6.86
CA ARG A 11 -69.83 -20.61 8.26
C ARG A 11 -68.47 -20.19 8.84
N VAL A 12 -68.43 -19.99 10.16
CA VAL A 12 -67.22 -20.01 11.00
C VAL A 12 -67.31 -21.23 11.92
N PRO A 13 -66.28 -22.10 12.01
CA PRO A 13 -66.14 -23.04 13.10
C PRO A 13 -65.25 -22.49 14.21
N VAL A 14 -65.64 -22.86 15.43
CA VAL A 14 -65.00 -22.59 16.73
C VAL A 14 -63.98 -23.70 17.03
N ASP A 15 -62.88 -23.38 17.73
CA ASP A 15 -62.19 -24.29 18.65
C ASP A 15 -61.48 -23.43 19.73
N LEU A 16 -61.98 -23.35 20.97
CA LEU A 16 -61.73 -24.23 22.12
C LEU A 16 -60.24 -24.54 22.41
N SER A 17 -59.65 -23.82 23.38
CA SER A 17 -58.85 -24.40 24.48
C SER A 17 -58.19 -23.30 25.34
N THR A 18 -59.00 -22.69 26.20
CA THR A 18 -58.54 -21.75 27.23
C THR A 18 -58.24 -22.51 28.53
N THR A 19 -57.10 -23.23 28.59
CA THR A 19 -56.55 -23.76 29.87
C THR A 19 -55.07 -24.15 29.71
N ALA A 20 -54.18 -23.16 29.60
CA ALA A 20 -52.73 -23.35 29.82
C ALA A 20 -51.99 -22.01 29.88
N SER A 21 -52.24 -21.17 30.91
CA SER A 21 -51.54 -19.88 31.02
C SER A 21 -51.08 -19.52 32.45
N ALA A 22 -51.03 -20.48 33.38
CA ALA A 22 -50.72 -20.18 34.78
C ALA A 22 -49.40 -20.77 35.33
N THR A 23 -48.57 -21.47 34.53
CA THR A 23 -47.39 -22.18 35.08
C THR A 23 -46.07 -22.05 34.31
N SER A 24 -45.92 -21.10 33.38
CA SER A 24 -44.65 -20.90 32.67
C SER A 24 -43.85 -19.64 33.08
N ASN A 25 -44.40 -18.77 33.93
CA ASN A 25 -43.78 -17.48 34.27
C ASN A 25 -42.74 -17.51 35.39
N MET A 26 -42.34 -18.68 35.88
CA MET A 26 -41.44 -18.82 37.03
C MET A 26 -40.16 -19.62 36.76
N LYS A 27 -39.70 -19.71 35.49
CA LYS A 27 -38.43 -20.39 35.15
C LYS A 27 -37.82 -19.95 33.81
N ARG A 28 -37.68 -18.64 33.58
CA ARG A 28 -36.79 -18.14 32.51
C ARG A 28 -36.20 -16.75 32.77
N LYS A 29 -35.91 -16.42 34.03
CA LYS A 29 -34.87 -15.45 34.38
C LYS A 29 -33.54 -16.20 34.61
N HIS A 30 -33.09 -16.91 33.58
CA HIS A 30 -31.68 -17.30 33.55
C HIS A 30 -30.93 -16.10 32.99
N LEU A 31 -30.13 -15.49 33.86
CA LEU A 31 -29.23 -14.39 33.54
C LEU A 31 -28.61 -14.58 32.15
N SER A 32 -28.95 -13.74 31.17
CA SER A 32 -28.03 -13.46 30.07
C SER A 32 -26.89 -12.64 30.67
N ARG A 33 -26.01 -13.34 31.38
CA ARG A 33 -24.71 -12.82 31.78
C ARG A 33 -24.03 -12.51 30.46
N HIS A 34 -24.07 -11.24 30.05
CA HIS A 34 -23.40 -10.71 28.88
C HIS A 34 -21.94 -11.12 29.04
N ARG A 35 -21.57 -12.22 28.37
CA ARG A 35 -20.21 -12.74 28.37
C ARG A 35 -19.44 -11.72 27.57
N GLN A 36 -18.92 -10.69 28.23
CA GLN A 36 -17.97 -9.77 27.64
C GLN A 36 -16.80 -10.66 27.21
N GLN A 37 -16.77 -11.03 25.93
CA GLN A 37 -15.63 -11.69 25.35
C GLN A 37 -14.42 -10.79 25.67
N PRO A 38 -13.32 -11.34 26.19
CA PRO A 38 -12.12 -10.56 26.38
C PRO A 38 -11.78 -9.97 25.02
N GLN A 39 -11.93 -8.64 24.88
CA GLN A 39 -11.59 -7.96 23.65
C GLN A 39 -10.17 -8.36 23.31
N SER A 40 -9.96 -8.97 22.14
CA SER A 40 -8.65 -9.50 21.78
C SER A 40 -7.62 -8.37 21.93
N LEU A 41 -6.42 -8.71 22.41
CA LEU A 41 -5.34 -7.73 22.60
C LEU A 41 -5.12 -6.88 21.35
N PHE A 42 -5.33 -7.47 20.17
CA PHE A 42 -5.35 -6.79 18.88
C PHE A 42 -6.38 -5.66 18.78
N LEU A 43 -7.63 -5.88 19.20
CA LEU A 43 -8.67 -4.84 19.15
C LEU A 43 -8.40 -3.68 20.13
N ARG A 44 -7.74 -3.96 21.25
CA ARG A 44 -7.30 -2.94 22.22
C ARG A 44 -6.13 -2.14 21.66
N PHE A 45 -5.11 -2.84 21.13
CA PHE A 45 -3.97 -2.22 20.47
C PHE A 45 -4.41 -1.35 19.27
N ARG A 46 -5.31 -1.86 18.42
CA ARG A 46 -5.85 -1.12 17.29
C ARG A 46 -6.51 0.18 17.73
N ARG A 47 -7.37 0.14 18.75
CA ARG A 47 -8.02 1.34 19.30
C ARG A 47 -7.03 2.35 19.89
N PHE A 48 -6.00 1.88 20.57
CA PHE A 48 -4.94 2.73 21.11
C PHE A 48 -4.12 3.39 19.99
N ALA A 49 -3.66 2.60 19.01
CA ALA A 49 -2.90 3.09 17.86
C ALA A 49 -3.70 4.09 17.01
N THR A 50 -5.00 3.87 16.83
CA THR A 50 -5.87 4.81 16.07
C THR A 50 -6.11 6.14 16.79
N ARG A 51 -5.97 6.19 18.13
CA ARG A 51 -6.13 7.44 18.90
C ARG A 51 -4.84 8.24 19.03
N HIS A 52 -3.69 7.58 18.94
CA HIS A 52 -2.37 8.16 19.15
C HIS A 52 -1.46 7.92 17.95
N THR A 53 -1.96 8.22 16.75
CA THR A 53 -1.31 7.94 15.45
C THR A 53 0.07 8.56 15.32
N SER A 54 0.28 9.79 15.83
CA SER A 54 1.60 10.46 15.84
C SER A 54 2.38 10.22 17.13
N THR A 55 1.71 10.22 18.28
CA THR A 55 2.35 10.18 19.60
C THR A 55 3.10 8.86 19.84
N VAL A 56 2.53 7.72 19.43
CA VAL A 56 3.16 6.41 19.65
C VAL A 56 4.45 6.28 18.85
N PRO A 57 4.47 6.49 17.52
CA PRO A 57 5.72 6.52 16.76
C PRO A 57 6.74 7.53 17.29
N PHE A 58 6.30 8.72 17.70
CA PHE A 58 7.17 9.76 18.24
C PHE A 58 7.89 9.31 19.53
N ILE A 59 7.15 8.76 20.50
CA ILE A 59 7.74 8.25 21.75
C ILE A 59 8.73 7.12 21.47
N LEU A 60 8.40 6.21 20.54
CA LEU A 60 9.30 5.13 20.15
C LEU A 60 10.59 5.68 19.53
N LEU A 61 10.50 6.67 18.63
CA LEU A 61 11.67 7.33 18.05
C LEU A 61 12.54 8.00 19.12
N LEU A 62 11.93 8.74 20.04
CA LEU A 62 12.66 9.34 21.16
C LEU A 62 13.34 8.28 22.03
N GLY A 63 12.69 7.13 22.26
CA GLY A 63 13.29 6.00 22.95
C GLY A 63 14.54 5.46 22.25
N PHE A 64 14.45 5.21 20.93
CA PHE A 64 15.60 4.77 20.13
C PHE A 64 16.73 5.82 20.12
N LEU A 65 16.41 7.09 19.89
CA LEU A 65 17.41 8.17 19.87
C LEU A 65 18.05 8.40 21.24
N GLY A 66 17.27 8.34 22.32
CA GLY A 66 17.76 8.42 23.69
C GLY A 66 18.71 7.27 24.03
N LEU A 67 18.34 6.04 23.68
CA LEU A 67 19.21 4.87 23.85
C LEU A 67 20.49 4.97 23.03
N TYR A 68 20.41 5.52 21.81
CA TYR A 68 21.61 5.77 21.00
C TYR A 68 22.51 6.85 21.61
N ALA A 69 21.93 7.93 22.14
CA ALA A 69 22.68 9.04 22.73
C ALA A 69 23.49 8.66 23.97
N THR A 70 23.09 7.61 24.71
CA THR A 70 23.87 7.13 25.88
C THR A 70 25.22 6.52 25.49
N ASN A 71 25.31 5.94 24.29
CA ASN A 71 26.55 5.38 23.74
C ASN A 71 26.50 5.43 22.20
N PRO A 72 26.91 6.55 21.57
CA PRO A 72 26.81 6.75 20.13
C PRO A 72 27.95 6.04 19.38
N THR A 73 28.10 4.74 19.60
CA THR A 73 29.13 3.91 18.96
C THR A 73 28.50 2.67 18.33
N PRO A 74 29.20 1.99 17.40
CA PRO A 74 28.73 0.73 16.81
C PRO A 74 28.52 -0.41 17.81
N SER A 75 29.01 -0.27 19.05
CA SER A 75 28.78 -1.22 20.14
C SER A 75 27.34 -1.20 20.66
N ASN A 76 26.60 -0.10 20.43
CA ASN A 76 25.23 0.03 20.86
C ASN A 76 24.30 -0.88 20.04
N PRO A 77 23.44 -1.70 20.65
CA PRO A 77 22.50 -2.53 19.92
C PRO A 77 21.56 -1.72 19.01
N VAL A 78 21.23 -0.48 19.39
CA VAL A 78 20.38 0.43 18.60
C VAL A 78 21.08 0.91 17.32
N HIS A 79 22.41 0.91 17.26
CA HIS A 79 23.13 1.29 16.04
C HIS A 79 22.67 0.46 14.83
N ARG A 80 22.32 -0.82 15.03
CA ARG A 80 21.86 -1.73 13.98
C ARG A 80 20.47 -1.42 13.44
N PHE A 81 19.68 -0.63 14.18
CA PHE A 81 18.37 -0.14 13.77
C PHE A 81 18.47 1.14 12.95
N ILE A 82 19.41 2.02 13.30
CA ILE A 82 19.55 3.34 12.68
C ILE A 82 20.46 3.29 11.44
N PHE A 83 21.54 2.52 11.47
CA PHE A 83 22.54 2.48 10.41
C PHE A 83 22.59 1.11 9.72
N LEU A 84 23.07 1.12 8.48
CA LEU A 84 23.26 -0.11 7.70
C LEU A 84 24.21 -1.09 8.42
N SER A 85 23.77 -2.34 8.52
CA SER A 85 24.56 -3.45 9.05
C SER A 85 25.33 -4.17 7.94
N TYR A 86 26.31 -4.99 8.31
CA TYR A 86 27.09 -5.87 7.42
C TYR A 86 28.01 -5.14 6.43
N ARG A 87 28.72 -4.10 6.88
CA ARG A 87 29.78 -3.47 6.07
C ARG A 87 30.90 -4.48 5.80
N LEU A 88 31.25 -4.66 4.53
CA LEU A 88 32.33 -5.54 4.12
C LEU A 88 33.69 -4.82 4.20
N PRO A 89 34.78 -5.55 4.47
CA PRO A 89 36.13 -4.99 4.43
C PRO A 89 36.43 -4.38 3.06
N PRO A 90 37.19 -3.27 2.97
CA PRO A 90 37.67 -2.76 1.71
C PRO A 90 38.43 -3.86 0.95
N SER A 91 38.13 -4.04 -0.33
CA SER A 91 38.84 -5.01 -1.16
C SER A 91 40.33 -4.66 -1.20
N HIS A 92 41.22 -5.61 -0.91
CA HIS A 92 42.68 -5.44 -0.92
C HIS A 92 43.30 -5.18 -2.31
N VAL A 93 42.48 -4.90 -3.32
CA VAL A 93 42.95 -4.58 -4.67
C VAL A 93 43.50 -3.15 -4.63
N PRO A 94 44.80 -2.93 -4.95
CA PRO A 94 45.36 -1.60 -5.04
C PRO A 94 44.71 -0.90 -6.23
N SER A 95 43.61 -0.19 -5.97
CA SER A 95 42.95 0.68 -6.94
C SER A 95 43.07 2.11 -6.46
N THR A 96 43.51 2.97 -7.36
CA THR A 96 43.81 4.41 -7.19
C THR A 96 42.57 5.28 -6.92
N THR A 97 41.45 4.69 -6.50
CA THR A 97 40.15 5.36 -6.41
C THR A 97 39.46 4.99 -5.10
N ASN A 98 38.94 5.98 -4.37
CA ASN A 98 38.05 5.82 -3.23
C ASN A 98 36.81 4.98 -3.62
N GLN A 99 36.91 3.65 -3.55
CA GLN A 99 35.77 2.79 -3.87
C GLN A 99 34.70 2.93 -2.78
N PRO A 100 33.41 3.05 -3.17
CA PRO A 100 32.33 3.21 -2.21
C PRO A 100 32.18 1.96 -1.32
N ALA A 101 31.80 2.18 -0.06
CA ALA A 101 31.64 1.10 0.91
C ALA A 101 30.57 0.10 0.47
N GLN A 102 30.93 -1.18 0.54
CA GLN A 102 30.07 -2.32 0.17
C GLN A 102 29.46 -2.97 1.41
N TYR A 103 28.23 -3.46 1.26
CA TYR A 103 27.46 -4.07 2.33
C TYR A 103 26.86 -5.40 1.87
N GLY A 104 26.97 -6.43 2.72
CA GLY A 104 26.25 -7.70 2.55
C GLY A 104 24.84 -7.62 3.13
N LYS A 105 24.19 -8.77 3.31
CA LYS A 105 22.84 -8.89 3.90
C LYS A 105 22.80 -9.75 5.15
N GLY A 106 21.78 -9.58 5.99
CA GLY A 106 21.53 -10.46 7.13
C GLY A 106 20.36 -10.04 8.02
N PRO A 107 20.10 -10.75 9.12
CA PRO A 107 18.91 -10.55 9.96
C PRO A 107 18.78 -9.13 10.57
N TRP A 108 19.88 -8.41 10.79
CA TRP A 108 19.82 -7.03 11.29
C TRP A 108 19.19 -6.05 10.29
N ASP A 109 19.04 -6.44 9.03
CA ASP A 109 18.32 -5.62 8.05
C ASP A 109 16.81 -5.55 8.37
N PHE A 110 16.22 -6.55 9.06
CA PHE A 110 14.86 -6.45 9.59
C PHE A 110 14.75 -5.42 10.72
N ALA A 111 15.78 -5.31 11.56
CA ALA A 111 15.83 -4.29 12.62
C ALA A 111 15.85 -2.89 11.99
N PHE A 112 16.68 -2.69 10.97
CA PHE A 112 16.70 -1.47 10.17
C PHE A 112 15.32 -1.15 9.58
N VAL A 113 14.71 -2.10 8.87
CA VAL A 113 13.36 -1.92 8.29
C VAL A 113 12.34 -1.54 9.36
N SER A 114 12.37 -2.20 10.53
CA SER A 114 11.43 -1.92 11.62
C SER A 114 11.56 -0.50 12.20
N PHE A 115 12.79 0.00 12.34
CA PHE A 115 13.02 1.37 12.81
C PHE A 115 12.52 2.39 11.77
N TYR A 116 12.83 2.17 10.50
CA TYR A 116 12.38 3.06 9.44
C TYR A 116 10.86 3.01 9.22
N MET A 117 10.18 1.89 9.53
CA MET A 117 8.71 1.85 9.59
C MET A 117 8.15 2.79 10.66
N ILE A 118 8.78 2.86 11.84
CA ILE A 118 8.37 3.78 12.91
C ILE A 118 8.63 5.23 12.48
N LEU A 119 9.82 5.49 11.92
CA LEU A 119 10.17 6.82 11.40
C LEU A 119 9.17 7.30 10.36
N LEU A 120 8.88 6.46 9.36
CA LEU A 120 7.93 6.78 8.29
C LEU A 120 6.50 6.96 8.82
N SER A 121 6.09 6.20 9.84
CA SER A 121 4.78 6.38 10.48
C SER A 121 4.66 7.75 11.16
N PHE A 122 5.70 8.17 11.89
CA PHE A 122 5.74 9.51 12.49
C PHE A 122 5.77 10.59 11.41
N THR A 123 6.69 10.49 10.45
CA THR A 123 6.85 11.48 9.38
C THR A 123 5.57 11.65 8.57
N ARG A 124 4.86 10.55 8.27
CA ARG A 124 3.56 10.60 7.61
C ARG A 124 2.56 11.42 8.38
N GLU A 125 2.34 11.08 9.65
CA GLU A 125 1.32 11.74 10.46
C GLU A 125 1.69 13.21 10.73
N PHE A 126 2.96 13.49 11.05
CA PHE A 126 3.46 14.84 11.22
C PHE A 126 3.26 15.69 9.95
N THR A 127 3.65 15.17 8.79
CA THR A 127 3.47 15.88 7.51
C THR A 127 1.99 16.12 7.21
N MET A 128 1.13 15.12 7.43
CA MET A 128 -0.30 15.28 7.19
C MET A 128 -0.93 16.32 8.11
N GLN A 129 -0.67 16.29 9.41
CA GLN A 129 -1.33 17.19 10.37
C GLN A 129 -0.72 18.61 10.40
N GLU A 130 0.61 18.73 10.32
CA GLU A 130 1.29 20.02 10.50
C GLU A 130 1.52 20.76 9.18
N LEU A 131 1.70 20.05 8.07
CA LEU A 131 2.01 20.68 6.77
C LEU A 131 0.79 20.65 5.84
N LEU A 132 0.17 19.48 5.66
CA LEU A 132 -0.85 19.29 4.62
C LEU A 132 -2.26 19.72 5.04
N ARG A 133 -2.62 19.59 6.32
CA ARG A 133 -3.91 20.08 6.83
C ARG A 133 -4.04 21.61 6.69
N PRO A 134 -3.07 22.43 7.12
CA PRO A 134 -3.13 23.88 6.86
C PRO A 134 -3.20 24.20 5.37
N LEU A 135 -2.46 23.46 4.54
CA LEU A 135 -2.50 23.64 3.09
C LEU A 135 -3.88 23.30 2.49
N ALA A 136 -4.53 22.23 2.95
CA ALA A 136 -5.88 21.86 2.52
C ALA A 136 -6.90 22.96 2.87
N LEU A 137 -6.76 23.58 4.04
CA LEU A 137 -7.59 24.71 4.45
C LEU A 137 -7.30 25.97 3.62
N HIS A 138 -6.02 26.22 3.30
CA HIS A 138 -5.63 27.33 2.43
C HIS A 138 -6.25 27.22 1.02
N PHE A 139 -6.35 26.01 0.48
CA PHE A 139 -7.05 25.73 -0.78
C PHE A 139 -8.57 25.60 -0.64
N ASN A 140 -9.16 25.98 0.50
CA ASN A 140 -10.61 25.99 0.76
C ASN A 140 -11.31 24.62 0.60
N ILE A 141 -10.61 23.51 0.83
CA ILE A 141 -11.23 22.17 0.80
C ILE A 141 -12.12 22.02 2.03
N LYS A 142 -13.44 22.16 1.88
CA LYS A 142 -14.38 22.21 3.03
C LYS A 142 -14.70 20.85 3.66
N SER A 143 -14.83 19.80 2.84
CA SER A 143 -15.20 18.45 3.32
C SER A 143 -14.04 17.81 4.09
N PRO A 144 -14.23 17.38 5.36
CA PRO A 144 -13.20 16.68 6.12
C PRO A 144 -12.73 15.39 5.43
N ALA A 145 -13.64 14.69 4.74
CA ALA A 145 -13.30 13.49 3.98
C ALA A 145 -12.41 13.83 2.77
N LYS A 146 -12.74 14.90 2.04
CA LYS A 146 -11.90 15.39 0.93
C LYS A 146 -10.53 15.90 1.41
N GLN A 147 -10.48 16.59 2.55
CA GLN A 147 -9.22 16.99 3.18
C GLN A 147 -8.34 15.77 3.49
N ALA A 148 -8.89 14.73 4.11
CA ALA A 148 -8.14 13.51 4.41
C ALA A 148 -7.57 12.86 3.13
N ARG A 149 -8.36 12.76 2.06
CA ARG A 149 -7.90 12.21 0.77
C ARG A 149 -6.84 13.07 0.11
N PHE A 150 -7.02 14.39 0.11
CA PHE A 150 -6.02 15.32 -0.39
C PHE A 150 -4.69 15.15 0.35
N MET A 151 -4.72 15.10 1.69
CA MET A 151 -3.52 14.89 2.50
C MET A 151 -2.86 13.52 2.23
N GLU A 152 -3.64 12.44 2.09
CA GLU A 152 -3.12 11.11 1.72
C GLU A 152 -2.37 11.14 0.36
N GLN A 153 -2.98 11.77 -0.66
CA GLN A 153 -2.37 11.88 -1.99
C GLN A 153 -1.15 12.81 -1.96
N MET A 154 -1.24 13.97 -1.31
CA MET A 154 -0.13 14.92 -1.28
C MET A 154 1.06 14.38 -0.50
N TYR A 155 0.84 13.64 0.60
CA TYR A 155 1.92 12.94 1.30
C TYR A 155 2.62 11.94 0.37
N THR A 156 1.85 11.15 -0.37
CA THR A 156 2.37 10.19 -1.35
C THR A 156 3.21 10.90 -2.43
N ALA A 157 2.73 12.05 -2.93
CA ALA A 157 3.47 12.86 -3.90
C ALA A 157 4.77 13.40 -3.33
N ILE A 158 4.78 13.94 -2.10
CA ILE A 158 5.99 14.46 -1.44
C ILE A 158 7.01 13.32 -1.22
N TYR A 159 6.54 12.16 -0.76
CA TYR A 159 7.41 11.00 -0.54
C TYR A 159 8.13 10.61 -1.83
N PHE A 160 7.38 10.40 -2.92
CA PHE A 160 7.98 10.00 -4.20
C PHE A 160 8.74 11.13 -4.91
N ALA A 161 8.42 12.40 -4.66
CA ALA A 161 9.23 13.52 -5.13
C ALA A 161 10.67 13.47 -4.61
N VAL A 162 10.88 12.92 -3.42
CA VAL A 162 12.21 12.75 -2.81
C VAL A 162 12.82 11.40 -3.18
N THR A 163 12.04 10.32 -3.06
CA THR A 163 12.58 8.97 -3.24
C THR A 163 12.80 8.58 -4.69
N ALA A 164 11.96 9.02 -5.65
CA ALA A 164 12.14 8.65 -7.05
C ALA A 164 13.46 9.20 -7.66
N PRO A 165 13.85 10.48 -7.43
CA PRO A 165 15.18 10.95 -7.85
C PRO A 165 16.33 10.21 -7.16
N ALA A 166 16.20 9.89 -5.86
CA ALA A 166 17.20 9.09 -5.16
C ALA A 166 17.31 7.68 -5.75
N GLY A 167 16.18 7.07 -6.13
CA GLY A 167 16.12 5.78 -6.82
C GLY A 167 16.78 5.84 -8.20
N LEU A 168 16.54 6.89 -8.98
CA LEU A 168 17.21 7.11 -10.28
C LEU A 168 18.72 7.24 -10.12
N TYR A 169 19.17 7.99 -9.11
CA TYR A 169 20.59 8.08 -8.79
C TYR A 169 21.17 6.69 -8.48
N VAL A 170 20.53 5.91 -7.61
CA VAL A 170 20.98 4.55 -7.28
C VAL A 170 20.97 3.65 -8.51
N LEU A 171 19.91 3.68 -9.34
CA LEU A 171 19.82 2.86 -10.55
C LEU A 171 20.97 3.19 -11.53
N SER A 172 21.36 4.46 -11.66
CA SER A 172 22.45 4.90 -12.53
C SER A 172 23.82 4.33 -12.17
N ARG A 173 23.97 3.86 -10.93
CA ARG A 173 25.19 3.25 -10.40
C ARG A 173 25.20 1.73 -10.58
N THR A 174 24.21 1.17 -11.25
CA THR A 174 24.04 -0.28 -11.46
C THR A 174 24.06 -0.63 -12.95
N PRO A 175 24.33 -1.89 -13.33
CA PRO A 175 24.22 -2.34 -14.73
C PRO A 175 22.79 -2.30 -15.28
N VAL A 176 21.79 -2.02 -14.43
CA VAL A 176 20.36 -1.90 -14.79
C VAL A 176 19.99 -0.48 -15.21
N TRP A 177 20.97 0.43 -15.36
CA TRP A 177 20.71 1.79 -15.81
C TRP A 177 19.85 1.82 -17.07
N PHE A 178 18.86 2.72 -17.07
CA PHE A 178 17.83 2.81 -18.11
C PHE A 178 17.07 1.49 -18.35
N PHE A 179 16.83 0.74 -17.28
CA PHE A 179 16.07 -0.52 -17.27
C PHE A 179 16.65 -1.60 -18.20
N ASN A 180 17.98 -1.69 -18.26
CA ASN A 180 18.66 -2.76 -18.99
C ASN A 180 18.41 -4.12 -18.33
N THR A 181 17.63 -4.98 -18.99
CA THR A 181 17.23 -6.31 -18.48
C THR A 181 18.41 -7.26 -18.33
N ARG A 182 19.41 -7.17 -19.23
CA ARG A 182 20.61 -8.03 -19.17
C ARG A 182 21.39 -7.79 -17.88
N GLY A 183 21.47 -6.52 -17.48
CA GLY A 183 22.14 -6.10 -16.24
C GLY A 183 21.50 -6.66 -14.96
N MET A 184 20.26 -7.16 -15.03
CA MET A 184 19.60 -7.82 -13.89
C MET A 184 20.21 -9.18 -13.57
N TYR A 185 20.89 -9.81 -14.53
CA TYR A 185 21.36 -11.20 -14.43
C TYR A 185 22.88 -11.36 -14.57
N GLU A 186 23.55 -10.43 -15.27
CA GLU A 186 24.95 -10.57 -15.67
C GLU A 186 25.92 -10.76 -14.50
N THR A 187 25.69 -10.04 -13.39
CA THR A 187 26.51 -10.10 -12.18
C THR A 187 25.86 -10.93 -11.05
N TYR A 188 24.83 -11.71 -11.36
CA TYR A 188 24.17 -12.55 -10.38
C TYR A 188 25.13 -13.65 -9.86
N PRO A 189 25.13 -13.99 -8.55
CA PRO A 189 24.41 -13.35 -7.46
C PRO A 189 25.11 -12.07 -6.94
N ASN A 190 24.35 -10.98 -6.77
CA ASN A 190 24.86 -9.73 -6.23
C ASN A 190 24.88 -9.77 -4.70
N LYS A 191 25.92 -10.38 -4.10
CA LYS A 191 26.01 -10.53 -2.63
C LYS A 191 26.38 -9.26 -1.88
N ALA A 192 26.86 -8.24 -2.59
CA ALA A 192 27.33 -6.99 -2.03
C ALA A 192 26.77 -5.81 -2.83
N HIS A 193 26.38 -4.76 -2.10
CA HIS A 193 25.87 -3.55 -2.70
C HIS A 193 26.51 -2.30 -2.08
N GLU A 194 26.61 -1.25 -2.89
CA GLU A 194 26.96 0.09 -2.40
C GLU A 194 25.97 0.53 -1.30
N GLY A 195 26.46 1.23 -0.28
CA GLY A 195 25.65 1.68 0.84
C GLY A 195 24.38 2.44 0.42
N ALA A 196 24.47 3.31 -0.60
CA ALA A 196 23.32 4.02 -1.13
C ALA A 196 22.24 3.08 -1.70
N PHE A 197 22.67 2.03 -2.42
CA PHE A 197 21.76 1.01 -2.96
C PHE A 197 21.08 0.25 -1.84
N LYS A 198 21.86 -0.28 -0.88
CA LYS A 198 21.31 -1.07 0.22
C LYS A 198 20.34 -0.24 1.07
N PHE A 199 20.71 1.01 1.38
CA PHE A 199 19.84 1.95 2.09
C PHE A 199 18.53 2.16 1.35
N TYR A 200 18.58 2.55 0.08
CA TYR A 200 17.39 2.82 -0.72
C TYR A 200 16.47 1.60 -0.75
N TYR A 201 17.03 0.42 -1.00
CA TYR A 201 16.26 -0.81 -1.12
C TYR A 201 15.54 -1.18 0.19
N LEU A 202 16.24 -1.12 1.34
CA LEU A 202 15.65 -1.39 2.66
C LEU A 202 14.69 -0.30 3.12
N PHE A 203 14.96 0.96 2.78
CA PHE A 203 14.09 2.08 3.07
C PHE A 203 12.75 1.96 2.31
N GLN A 204 12.79 1.58 1.03
CA GLN A 204 11.58 1.26 0.26
C GLN A 204 10.83 0.06 0.85
N ALA A 205 11.54 -0.98 1.29
CA ALA A 205 10.90 -2.10 2.00
C ALA A 205 10.18 -1.64 3.27
N ALA A 206 10.78 -0.73 4.05
CA ALA A 206 10.15 -0.14 5.23
C ALA A 206 8.91 0.68 4.88
N TYR A 207 8.93 1.46 3.80
CA TYR A 207 7.76 2.21 3.33
C TYR A 207 6.59 1.29 2.95
N TRP A 208 6.83 0.26 2.14
CA TRP A 208 5.75 -0.65 1.73
C TRP A 208 5.22 -1.51 2.90
N ALA A 209 6.08 -1.89 3.83
CA ALA A 209 5.67 -2.53 5.08
C ALA A 209 4.85 -1.58 5.96
N GLN A 210 5.26 -0.32 6.08
CA GLN A 210 4.54 0.72 6.82
C GLN A 210 3.17 1.00 6.20
N GLN A 211 3.06 1.10 4.88
CA GLN A 211 1.77 1.29 4.20
C GLN A 211 0.83 0.09 4.42
N THR A 212 1.37 -1.12 4.51
CA THR A 212 0.59 -2.31 4.88
C THR A 212 0.07 -2.21 6.31
N LEU A 213 0.88 -1.72 7.24
CA LEU A 213 0.46 -1.48 8.63
C LEU A 213 -0.68 -0.46 8.71
N VAL A 214 -0.59 0.65 7.99
CA VAL A 214 -1.66 1.67 7.88
C VAL A 214 -2.97 1.04 7.42
N MET A 215 -2.91 0.18 6.42
CA MET A 215 -4.07 -0.52 5.86
C MET A 215 -4.70 -1.50 6.85
N VAL A 216 -3.89 -2.35 7.49
CA VAL A 216 -4.36 -3.37 8.45
C VAL A 216 -4.96 -2.73 9.71
N LEU A 217 -4.40 -1.61 10.16
CA LEU A 217 -4.94 -0.84 11.28
C LEU A 217 -6.20 -0.07 10.91
N GLY A 218 -6.51 0.09 9.63
CA GLY A 218 -7.67 0.83 9.13
C GLY A 218 -7.56 2.32 9.38
N LEU A 219 -6.33 2.87 9.31
CA LEU A 219 -6.10 4.31 9.50
C LEU A 219 -6.59 5.14 8.31
N GLU A 220 -6.70 4.53 7.14
CA GLU A 220 -7.30 5.12 5.93
C GLU A 220 -8.67 4.50 5.66
N LYS A 221 -9.65 5.32 5.24
CA LYS A 221 -10.97 4.81 4.84
C LYS A 221 -10.81 3.88 3.63
N PRO A 222 -11.37 2.65 3.65
CA PRO A 222 -11.30 1.73 2.53
C PRO A 222 -11.78 2.37 1.23
N ARG A 223 -11.08 2.08 0.14
CA ARG A 223 -11.42 2.53 -1.22
C ARG A 223 -12.29 1.48 -1.92
N LYS A 224 -12.93 1.83 -3.04
CA LYS A 224 -13.73 0.89 -3.84
C LYS A 224 -12.91 -0.30 -4.36
N ASP A 225 -11.60 -0.10 -4.56
CA ASP A 225 -10.61 -1.09 -5.00
C ASP A 225 -9.78 -1.68 -3.85
N PHE A 226 -10.34 -1.74 -2.63
CA PHE A 226 -9.61 -2.19 -1.45
C PHE A 226 -9.10 -3.64 -1.57
N ARG A 227 -9.86 -4.53 -2.22
CA ARG A 227 -9.47 -5.94 -2.37
C ARG A 227 -8.26 -6.08 -3.30
N GLU A 228 -8.27 -5.35 -4.40
CA GLU A 228 -7.19 -5.28 -5.37
C GLU A 228 -5.95 -4.64 -4.76
N LEU A 229 -6.14 -3.60 -3.93
CA LEU A 229 -5.06 -2.99 -3.17
C LEU A 229 -4.44 -3.97 -2.15
N VAL A 230 -5.25 -4.74 -1.42
CA VAL A 230 -4.74 -5.80 -0.51
C VAL A 230 -3.95 -6.85 -1.30
N ALA A 231 -4.48 -7.33 -2.43
CA ALA A 231 -3.79 -8.29 -3.28
C ALA A 231 -2.45 -7.74 -3.79
N HIS A 232 -2.41 -6.48 -4.18
CA HIS A 232 -1.17 -5.77 -4.54
C HIS A 232 -0.17 -5.76 -3.39
N HIS A 233 -0.57 -5.42 -2.17
CA HIS A 233 0.36 -5.40 -1.03
C HIS A 233 0.94 -6.79 -0.74
N VAL A 234 0.15 -7.86 -0.89
CA VAL A 234 0.64 -9.24 -0.76
C VAL A 234 1.69 -9.54 -1.84
N VAL A 235 1.41 -9.21 -3.11
CA VAL A 235 2.34 -9.44 -4.22
C VAL A 235 3.61 -8.61 -4.06
N THR A 236 3.48 -7.32 -3.75
CA THR A 236 4.59 -6.38 -3.62
C THR A 236 5.50 -6.75 -2.45
N LEU A 237 4.96 -7.04 -1.25
CA LEU A 237 5.79 -7.49 -0.13
C LEU A 237 6.48 -8.84 -0.42
N SER A 238 5.81 -9.74 -1.15
CA SER A 238 6.42 -11.01 -1.58
C SER A 238 7.57 -10.77 -2.56
N LEU A 239 7.39 -9.88 -3.54
CA LEU A 239 8.44 -9.49 -4.49
C LEU A 239 9.65 -8.89 -3.76
N ILE A 240 9.42 -7.94 -2.85
CA ILE A 240 10.47 -7.29 -2.06
C ILE A 240 11.24 -8.32 -1.24
N PHE A 241 10.53 -9.15 -0.47
CA PHE A 241 11.15 -10.14 0.40
C PHE A 241 11.95 -11.17 -0.39
N LEU A 242 11.35 -11.75 -1.44
CA LEU A 242 11.98 -12.81 -2.21
C LEU A 242 13.12 -12.29 -3.08
N SER A 243 13.01 -11.10 -3.66
CA SER A 243 14.11 -10.54 -4.45
C SER A 243 15.30 -10.17 -3.56
N TYR A 244 15.09 -9.66 -2.35
CA TYR A 244 16.17 -9.46 -1.37
C TYR A 244 16.74 -10.80 -0.85
N ARG A 245 15.88 -11.78 -0.57
CA ARG A 245 16.31 -13.09 -0.06
C ARG A 245 17.13 -13.85 -1.10
N CYS A 246 16.77 -13.75 -2.38
CA CYS A 246 17.34 -14.55 -3.46
C CYS A 246 18.31 -13.79 -4.38
N HIS A 247 18.78 -12.60 -3.99
CA HIS A 247 19.76 -11.80 -4.73
C HIS A 247 19.28 -11.26 -6.10
N PHE A 248 17.98 -10.98 -6.22
CA PHE A 248 17.35 -10.36 -7.40
C PHE A 248 17.05 -8.86 -7.20
N GLU A 249 17.83 -8.17 -6.37
CA GLU A 249 17.63 -6.76 -5.99
C GLU A 249 17.70 -5.82 -7.20
N TYR A 250 18.50 -6.16 -8.22
CA TYR A 250 18.61 -5.42 -9.48
C TYR A 250 17.31 -5.44 -10.32
N MET A 251 16.60 -6.56 -10.31
CA MET A 251 15.24 -6.60 -10.85
C MET A 251 14.28 -5.85 -9.92
N GLY A 252 14.43 -6.01 -8.61
CA GLY A 252 13.60 -5.34 -7.61
C GLY A 252 13.65 -3.81 -7.69
N ILE A 253 14.83 -3.21 -7.85
CA ILE A 253 14.99 -1.75 -7.95
C ILE A 253 14.37 -1.21 -9.24
N ALA A 254 14.46 -1.94 -10.36
CA ALA A 254 13.77 -1.57 -11.59
C ALA A 254 12.25 -1.56 -11.40
N VAL A 255 11.70 -2.59 -10.74
CA VAL A 255 10.27 -2.64 -10.40
C VAL A 255 9.89 -1.50 -9.46
N TYR A 256 10.66 -1.23 -8.39
CA TYR A 256 10.42 -0.09 -7.51
C TYR A 256 10.31 1.23 -8.28
N LEU A 257 11.34 1.60 -9.06
CA LEU A 257 11.35 2.89 -9.74
C LEU A 257 10.18 3.07 -10.71
N THR A 258 9.84 2.05 -11.50
CA THR A 258 8.68 2.14 -12.39
C THR A 258 7.38 2.41 -11.61
N HIS A 259 7.28 1.87 -10.40
CA HIS A 259 6.10 1.99 -9.57
C HIS A 259 6.07 3.34 -8.84
N ASP A 260 7.18 3.74 -8.24
CA ASP A 260 7.33 4.98 -7.48
C ASP A 260 7.12 6.21 -8.37
N ILE A 261 7.73 6.23 -9.56
CA ILE A 261 7.59 7.35 -10.50
C ILE A 261 6.14 7.45 -10.97
N SER A 262 5.49 6.35 -11.36
CA SER A 262 4.08 6.43 -11.81
C SER A 262 3.15 6.88 -10.69
N ASP A 263 3.41 6.46 -9.44
CA ASP A 263 2.58 6.80 -8.29
C ASP A 263 2.76 8.27 -7.88
N PHE A 264 3.95 8.85 -8.08
CA PHE A 264 4.14 10.30 -7.97
C PHE A 264 3.19 11.08 -8.91
N PHE A 265 3.13 10.69 -10.18
CA PHE A 265 2.26 11.34 -11.16
C PHE A 265 0.77 11.11 -10.84
N LEU A 266 0.38 9.90 -10.41
CA LEU A 266 -1.00 9.63 -10.00
C LEU A 266 -1.43 10.45 -8.78
N ALA A 267 -0.57 10.52 -7.76
CA ALA A 267 -0.84 11.24 -6.53
C ALA A 267 -0.92 12.75 -6.78
N THR A 268 -0.03 13.28 -7.62
CA THR A 268 -0.03 14.69 -7.99
C THR A 268 -1.24 15.04 -8.85
N SER A 269 -1.63 14.20 -9.82
CA SER A 269 -2.82 14.47 -10.65
C SER A 269 -4.10 14.56 -9.81
N LYS A 270 -4.25 13.67 -8.82
CA LYS A 270 -5.38 13.72 -7.87
C LYS A 270 -5.30 14.93 -6.95
N SER A 271 -4.12 15.29 -6.48
CA SER A 271 -3.92 16.46 -5.63
C SER A 271 -4.29 17.76 -6.34
N LEU A 272 -3.90 17.91 -7.62
CA LEU A 272 -4.29 19.04 -8.47
C LEU A 272 -5.81 19.11 -8.68
N LYS A 273 -6.46 17.96 -8.82
CA LYS A 273 -7.91 17.88 -8.94
C LYS A 273 -8.63 18.31 -7.67
N TYR A 274 -8.14 17.93 -6.48
CA TYR A 274 -8.75 18.32 -5.21
C TYR A 274 -8.71 19.83 -4.93
N ILE A 275 -7.79 20.57 -5.55
CA ILE A 275 -7.66 22.02 -5.42
C ILE A 275 -8.23 22.77 -6.64
N ASP A 276 -8.98 22.08 -7.50
CA ASP A 276 -9.58 22.62 -8.73
C ASP A 276 -8.58 23.39 -9.62
N SER A 277 -7.34 22.88 -9.71
CA SER A 277 -6.29 23.52 -10.51
C SER A 277 -6.56 23.38 -12.01
N PRO A 278 -6.35 24.43 -12.83
CA PRO A 278 -6.48 24.34 -14.30
C PRO A 278 -5.46 23.38 -14.93
N LEU A 279 -4.42 22.98 -14.18
CA LEU A 279 -3.44 22.00 -14.63
C LEU A 279 -3.86 20.55 -14.37
N ALA A 280 -4.99 20.30 -13.69
CA ALA A 280 -5.40 18.95 -13.31
C ALA A 280 -5.56 18.02 -14.52
N ASP A 281 -6.27 18.47 -15.56
CA ASP A 281 -6.56 17.68 -16.76
C ASP A 281 -5.31 17.43 -17.65
N PRO A 282 -4.50 18.45 -18.02
CA PRO A 282 -3.28 18.19 -18.79
C PRO A 282 -2.29 17.32 -18.01
N TYR A 283 -2.19 17.50 -16.69
CA TYR A 283 -1.34 16.66 -15.84
C TYR A 283 -1.86 15.21 -15.76
N PHE A 284 -3.18 15.01 -15.68
CA PHE A 284 -3.80 13.69 -15.76
C PHE A 284 -3.48 13.01 -17.08
N GLY A 285 -3.56 13.72 -18.21
CA GLY A 285 -3.13 13.20 -19.52
C GLY A 285 -1.68 12.73 -19.52
N MET A 286 -0.75 13.57 -19.03
CA MET A 286 0.66 13.21 -18.87
C MET A 286 0.84 11.96 -17.99
N PHE A 287 0.13 11.89 -16.86
CA PHE A 287 0.13 10.73 -15.97
C PHE A 287 -0.22 9.43 -16.72
N VAL A 288 -1.23 9.43 -17.60
CA VAL A 288 -1.63 8.22 -18.33
C VAL A 288 -0.52 7.72 -19.24
N PHE A 289 0.17 8.60 -19.96
CA PHE A 289 1.32 8.21 -20.80
C PHE A 289 2.44 7.57 -19.97
N ILE A 290 2.77 8.20 -18.83
CA ILE A 290 3.82 7.73 -17.92
C ILE A 290 3.43 6.38 -17.30
N TRP A 291 2.16 6.22 -16.90
CA TRP A 291 1.62 4.97 -16.39
C TRP A 291 1.80 3.84 -17.41
N ILE A 292 1.38 4.06 -18.66
CA ILE A 292 1.48 3.04 -19.71
C ILE A 292 2.94 2.64 -19.95
N TYR A 293 3.83 3.62 -20.07
CA TYR A 293 5.24 3.35 -20.31
C TYR A 293 5.90 2.59 -19.15
N LEU A 294 5.75 3.09 -17.91
CA LEU A 294 6.43 2.52 -16.74
C LEU A 294 5.78 1.22 -16.25
N ARG A 295 4.45 1.18 -16.11
CA ARG A 295 3.73 0.04 -15.53
C ARG A 295 3.45 -1.07 -16.51
N HIS A 296 3.47 -0.81 -17.82
CA HIS A 296 3.21 -1.84 -18.82
C HIS A 296 4.40 -2.09 -19.73
N TYR A 297 4.88 -1.10 -20.48
CA TYR A 297 5.96 -1.36 -21.44
C TYR A 297 7.23 -1.87 -20.73
N LEU A 298 7.72 -1.18 -19.70
CA LEU A 298 8.90 -1.62 -18.96
C LEU A 298 8.65 -2.91 -18.18
N ASN A 299 7.50 -3.06 -17.52
CA ASN A 299 7.18 -4.29 -16.78
C ASN A 299 7.11 -5.51 -17.72
N LEU A 300 6.48 -5.39 -18.88
CA LEU A 300 6.44 -6.43 -19.90
C LEU A 300 7.82 -6.76 -20.44
N ARG A 301 8.73 -5.78 -20.57
CA ARG A 301 10.13 -6.05 -20.91
C ARG A 301 10.83 -6.87 -19.83
N ILE A 302 10.61 -6.57 -18.55
CA ILE A 302 11.16 -7.35 -17.44
C ILE A 302 10.61 -8.79 -17.48
N ILE A 303 9.30 -8.96 -17.63
CA ILE A 303 8.66 -10.28 -17.77
C ILE A 303 9.22 -11.03 -18.97
N PHE A 304 9.36 -10.37 -20.13
CA PHE A 304 9.92 -10.99 -21.34
C PHE A 304 11.36 -11.49 -21.12
N SER A 305 12.17 -10.74 -20.37
CA SER A 305 13.54 -11.15 -20.03
C SER A 305 13.61 -12.44 -19.21
N LEU A 306 12.54 -12.81 -18.49
CA LEU A 306 12.45 -14.09 -17.78
C LEU A 306 12.43 -15.30 -18.74
N PHE A 307 11.96 -15.10 -19.97
CA PHE A 307 11.90 -16.14 -21.00
C PHE A 307 13.15 -16.18 -21.87
N THR A 308 13.80 -15.03 -22.12
CA THR A 308 14.91 -14.91 -23.06
C THR A 308 16.29 -14.89 -22.41
N GLU A 309 16.45 -14.14 -21.31
CA GLU A 309 17.75 -13.81 -20.72
C GLU A 309 18.02 -14.56 -19.41
N TYR A 310 16.98 -14.87 -18.63
CA TYR A 310 17.14 -15.46 -17.29
C TYR A 310 17.95 -16.76 -17.28
N LYS A 311 17.78 -17.63 -18.28
CA LYS A 311 18.53 -18.90 -18.36
C LYS A 311 19.93 -18.72 -18.95
N THR A 312 20.14 -17.71 -19.77
CA THR A 312 21.31 -17.59 -20.66
C THR A 312 22.36 -16.59 -20.15
N VAL A 313 21.95 -15.62 -19.32
CA VAL A 313 22.83 -14.56 -18.80
C VAL A 313 23.16 -14.81 -17.33
N GLY A 314 24.44 -14.90 -17.00
CA GLY A 314 24.92 -15.19 -15.64
C GLY A 314 24.69 -16.65 -15.21
N PRO A 315 25.15 -17.04 -14.02
CA PRO A 315 24.99 -18.41 -13.49
C PRO A 315 23.53 -18.85 -13.45
N TYR A 316 23.27 -20.09 -13.86
CA TYR A 316 21.96 -20.76 -13.76
C TYR A 316 22.16 -22.09 -13.03
N GLU A 317 22.46 -21.98 -11.74
CA GLU A 317 22.61 -23.12 -10.85
C GLU A 317 21.93 -22.85 -9.51
N LEU A 318 21.42 -23.92 -8.90
CA LEU A 318 20.89 -23.88 -7.54
C LEU A 318 21.98 -24.41 -6.61
N ASN A 319 22.61 -23.51 -5.86
CA ASN A 319 23.63 -23.86 -4.87
C ASN A 319 23.40 -23.06 -3.57
N TRP A 320 22.95 -23.76 -2.53
CA TRP A 320 22.65 -23.15 -1.23
C TRP A 320 23.89 -22.64 -0.50
N GLU A 321 25.02 -23.34 -0.62
CA GLU A 321 26.28 -22.95 0.03
C GLU A 321 26.85 -21.67 -0.59
N ARG A 322 26.73 -21.54 -1.92
CA ARG A 322 27.15 -20.34 -2.65
C ARG A 322 26.07 -19.27 -2.69
N GLU A 323 24.92 -19.48 -2.07
CA GLU A 323 23.76 -18.58 -2.15
C GLU A 323 23.33 -18.25 -3.59
N GLU A 324 23.44 -19.22 -4.49
CA GLU A 324 22.97 -19.11 -5.88
C GLU A 324 21.58 -19.73 -5.96
N TYR A 325 20.56 -18.89 -6.20
CA TYR A 325 19.15 -19.29 -6.20
C TYR A 325 18.51 -19.23 -7.59
N LYS A 326 19.29 -18.90 -8.61
CA LYS A 326 18.83 -18.71 -9.99
C LYS A 326 18.65 -20.06 -10.68
N GLY A 327 17.45 -20.60 -10.53
CA GLY A 327 17.03 -21.86 -11.13
C GLY A 327 15.55 -21.84 -11.54
N TRP A 328 15.03 -23.01 -11.93
CA TRP A 328 13.66 -23.12 -12.46
C TRP A 328 12.59 -22.66 -11.47
N LEU A 329 12.70 -23.05 -10.20
CA LEU A 329 11.74 -22.67 -9.17
C LEU A 329 11.70 -21.16 -8.94
N ALA A 330 12.87 -20.52 -8.83
CA ALA A 330 12.96 -19.07 -8.67
C ALA A 330 12.42 -18.32 -9.90
N ASN A 331 12.65 -18.85 -11.11
CA ASN A 331 12.08 -18.29 -12.34
C ASN A 331 10.55 -18.33 -12.30
N VAL A 332 9.94 -19.48 -11.97
CA VAL A 332 8.48 -19.65 -11.89
C VAL A 332 7.88 -18.72 -10.83
N ILE A 333 8.46 -18.67 -9.63
CA ILE A 333 7.97 -17.79 -8.56
C ILE A 333 8.04 -16.31 -8.99
N THR A 334 9.17 -15.88 -9.54
CA THR A 334 9.36 -14.51 -10.02
C THR A 334 8.37 -14.18 -11.13
N LEU A 335 8.16 -15.10 -12.09
CA LEU A 335 7.19 -14.95 -13.17
C LEU A 335 5.77 -14.79 -12.64
N VAL A 336 5.33 -15.68 -11.74
CA VAL A 336 3.97 -15.63 -11.17
C VAL A 336 3.73 -14.31 -10.44
N LEU A 337 4.69 -13.85 -9.65
CA LEU A 337 4.57 -12.59 -8.91
C LEU A 337 4.55 -11.36 -9.84
N LEU A 338 5.44 -11.30 -10.83
CA LEU A 338 5.46 -10.18 -11.79
C LEU A 338 4.22 -10.18 -12.70
N VAL A 339 3.75 -11.34 -13.16
CA VAL A 339 2.50 -11.45 -13.91
C VAL A 339 1.30 -11.04 -13.05
N SER A 340 1.26 -11.45 -11.77
CA SER A 340 0.20 -11.01 -10.84
C SER A 340 0.21 -9.50 -10.67
N LEU A 341 1.39 -8.88 -10.54
CA LEU A 341 1.55 -7.43 -10.49
C LEU A 341 1.09 -6.77 -11.81
N GLN A 342 1.41 -7.35 -12.96
CA GLN A 342 0.99 -6.86 -14.27
C GLN A 342 -0.53 -6.94 -14.46
N VAL A 343 -1.19 -8.01 -14.00
CA VAL A 343 -2.65 -8.14 -14.04
C VAL A 343 -3.33 -7.06 -13.22
N LEU A 344 -2.81 -6.76 -12.02
CA LEU A 344 -3.30 -5.66 -11.20
C LEU A 344 -3.09 -4.30 -11.89
N ASN A 345 -1.91 -4.08 -12.48
CA ASN A 345 -1.64 -2.87 -13.27
C ASN A 345 -2.64 -2.73 -14.43
N LEU A 346 -3.01 -3.81 -15.12
CA LEU A 346 -4.01 -3.79 -16.20
C LEU A 346 -5.41 -3.47 -15.68
N TYR A 347 -5.79 -3.99 -14.51
CA TYR A 347 -7.05 -3.63 -13.86
C TYR A 347 -7.14 -2.12 -13.60
N TRP A 348 -6.07 -1.51 -13.07
CA TRP A 348 -6.05 -0.06 -12.85
C TRP A 348 -5.97 0.73 -14.15
N LEU A 349 -5.30 0.23 -15.19
CA LEU A 349 -5.35 0.85 -16.52
C LEU A 349 -6.78 0.88 -17.06
N PHE A 350 -7.51 -0.25 -16.97
CA PHE A 350 -8.92 -0.30 -17.37
C PHE A 350 -9.75 0.76 -16.62
N CYS A 351 -9.48 0.93 -15.33
CA CYS A 351 -10.11 1.96 -14.51
C CYS A 351 -9.80 3.39 -15.00
N ILE A 352 -8.54 3.67 -15.33
CA ILE A 352 -8.09 4.96 -15.87
C ILE A 352 -8.74 5.25 -17.23
N LEU A 353 -8.75 4.27 -18.13
CA LEU A 353 -9.36 4.39 -19.45
C LEU A 353 -10.88 4.59 -19.36
N ARG A 354 -11.53 3.96 -18.39
CA ARG A 354 -12.97 4.19 -18.11
C ARG A 354 -13.25 5.64 -17.72
N VAL A 355 -12.37 6.26 -16.91
CA VAL A 355 -12.48 7.68 -16.55
C VAL A 355 -12.33 8.56 -17.80
N ILE A 356 -11.34 8.28 -18.66
CA ILE A 356 -11.15 9.00 -19.94
C ILE A 356 -12.38 8.88 -20.84
N TYR A 357 -12.92 7.67 -20.98
CA TYR A 357 -14.14 7.44 -21.78
C TYR A 357 -15.34 8.21 -21.22
N GLY A 358 -15.47 8.28 -19.89
CA GLY A 358 -16.48 9.09 -19.22
C GLY A 358 -16.37 10.57 -19.59
N PHE A 359 -15.17 11.15 -19.52
CA PHE A 359 -14.91 12.53 -19.92
C PHE A 359 -15.23 12.79 -21.40
N ALA A 360 -14.83 11.88 -22.29
CA ALA A 360 -15.04 12.03 -23.73
C ALA A 360 -16.52 11.96 -24.14
N ARG A 361 -17.34 11.14 -23.45
CA ARG A 361 -18.74 10.92 -23.84
C ARG A 361 -19.72 11.93 -23.23
N HIS A 362 -19.47 12.40 -22.01
CA HIS A 362 -20.46 13.16 -21.25
C HIS A 362 -20.09 14.62 -21.00
N GLY A 363 -18.87 15.07 -21.35
CA GLY A 363 -18.44 16.45 -21.13
C GLY A 363 -18.48 16.82 -19.64
N VAL A 364 -17.36 16.62 -18.94
CA VAL A 364 -17.18 16.94 -17.51
C VAL A 364 -18.38 16.52 -16.63
N THR A 365 -18.63 15.22 -16.53
CA THR A 365 -19.44 14.67 -15.44
C THR A 365 -18.54 14.27 -14.27
N LYS A 366 -19.01 14.61 -13.06
CA LYS A 366 -18.47 14.20 -11.76
C LYS A 366 -17.86 12.81 -11.82
N ASP A 367 -16.61 12.74 -11.41
CA ASP A 367 -15.83 11.52 -11.33
C ASP A 367 -16.46 10.57 -10.30
N ASP A 368 -17.14 9.54 -10.78
CA ASP A 368 -17.68 8.41 -9.99
C ASP A 368 -16.61 7.66 -9.17
N ARG A 369 -15.33 8.00 -9.38
CA ARG A 369 -14.19 7.50 -8.62
C ARG A 369 -13.66 8.48 -7.58
N SER A 370 -14.14 9.73 -7.52
CA SER A 370 -13.72 10.72 -6.50
C SER A 370 -14.84 11.35 -5.67
N ASP A 371 -16.13 11.29 -6.05
CA ASP A 371 -17.22 11.87 -5.26
C ASP A 371 -18.41 10.89 -5.13
N ASP A 372 -18.42 10.09 -4.06
CA ASP A 372 -19.66 9.67 -3.38
C ASP A 372 -19.40 9.84 -1.87
N ASP A 373 -19.30 11.12 -1.51
CA ASP A 373 -19.40 11.58 -0.13
C ASP A 373 -20.88 11.48 0.25
N GLY A 374 -21.19 10.65 1.24
CA GLY A 374 -22.54 10.11 1.45
C GLY A 374 -23.64 11.16 1.63
N GLU A 375 -24.74 10.91 0.94
CA GLU A 375 -26.07 11.31 1.36
C GLU A 375 -26.95 10.07 1.48
N GLY A 376 -27.49 9.86 2.67
CA GLY A 376 -28.34 8.71 2.98
C GLY A 376 -28.82 8.69 4.42
N GLU A 377 -29.14 9.85 5.01
CA GLU A 377 -30.01 9.92 6.18
C GLU A 377 -31.02 11.06 6.03
N GLY A 378 -32.32 10.70 6.06
CA GLY A 378 -33.38 11.50 6.65
C GLY A 378 -34.22 12.39 5.73
N GLY A 379 -35.36 11.86 5.27
CA GLY A 379 -36.46 12.65 4.69
C GLY A 379 -37.65 11.78 4.28
N GLU A 380 -38.49 11.38 5.24
CA GLU A 380 -39.84 10.90 5.00
C GLU A 380 -40.69 12.03 4.37
N GLU A 381 -41.52 11.72 3.37
CA GLU A 381 -42.99 11.92 3.40
C GLU A 381 -43.64 11.71 2.01
N GLY A 382 -44.62 10.81 2.00
CA GLY A 382 -45.88 10.87 1.23
C GLY A 382 -45.85 11.12 -0.28
N GLN A 383 -46.13 10.08 -1.07
CA GLN A 383 -47.09 10.27 -2.15
C GLN A 383 -48.00 9.05 -2.34
N ASP A 384 -49.26 9.36 -2.05
CA ASP A 384 -50.48 8.60 -2.21
C ASP A 384 -50.67 8.15 -3.67
N LYS A 385 -51.21 6.95 -3.84
CA LYS A 385 -51.68 6.44 -5.13
C LYS A 385 -53.20 6.58 -5.15
N THR A 386 -53.67 7.63 -5.80
CA THR A 386 -55.04 7.76 -6.33
C THR A 386 -54.97 8.54 -7.63
N ASP A 387 -55.02 7.83 -8.75
CA ASP A 387 -56.14 7.85 -9.72
C ASP A 387 -55.76 7.13 -11.01
#